data_AF-A0A6H2DPC0-F1
#
_entry.id   AF-A0A6H2DPC0-F1
#
_cell.length_a   1.000
_cell.length_b   1.000
_cell.length_c   1.000
_cell.angle_alpha   90.00
_cell.angle_beta   90.00
_cell.angle_gamma   90.00
#
_symmetry.space_group_name_H-M   'P 1'
#
loop_
_entity.id
_entity.type
_entity.pdbx_description
1 polymer ?
#
loop_
_entity_poly.entity_id
_entity_poly.type
_entity_poly.pdbx_seq_one_letter_code
_entity_poly.pdbx_strand_id
1 'polypeptide(L)'
;MFDVFAPYKGGSSIVHKDSGFVFPAEIAGFTRQCEMTTDFSGNNFEIGYVRTVDDHEIDVRIVVVHLEDLDAKNHYIIIKPDLLSRYSSASVLSEGDYFVSGRPDIAAYQGIFDGDKDSIPWHFSLTAMDYGYWDARLVASYPQEIDADAQEALMELITAFQWQVPKK
;
A
#
# COMPACT_ATOMS: atom_id res chain seq x y z
N MET A 1 -12.45 -31.54 -9.09
CA MET A 1 -10.98 -31.39 -9.15
C MET A 1 -10.73 -29.90 -9.00
N PHE A 2 -10.26 -29.48 -7.83
CA PHE A 2 -10.01 -28.08 -7.51
C PHE A 2 -8.65 -27.72 -8.11
N ASP A 3 -8.63 -26.73 -9.00
CA ASP A 3 -7.40 -26.16 -9.54
C ASP A 3 -6.91 -25.07 -8.58
N VAL A 4 -5.81 -25.36 -7.89
CA VAL A 4 -5.23 -24.52 -6.83
C VAL A 4 -4.51 -23.27 -7.40
N PHE A 5 -4.44 -23.15 -8.74
CA PHE A 5 -3.72 -22.09 -9.44
C PHE A 5 -4.60 -21.21 -10.34
N ALA A 6 -5.91 -21.43 -10.36
CA ALA A 6 -6.81 -20.51 -11.07
C ALA A 6 -6.90 -19.18 -10.30
N PRO A 7 -6.58 -18.02 -10.92
CA PRO A 7 -6.78 -16.73 -10.27
C PRO A 7 -8.27 -16.60 -9.94
N TYR A 8 -8.57 -16.43 -8.66
CA TYR A 8 -9.93 -16.31 -8.16
C TYR A 8 -10.51 -14.96 -8.63
N LYS A 9 -10.96 -14.90 -9.89
CA LYS A 9 -11.68 -13.75 -10.44
C LYS A 9 -13.10 -13.77 -9.91
N GLY A 10 -13.39 -12.84 -9.02
CA GLY A 10 -14.73 -12.58 -8.49
C GLY A 10 -15.03 -13.35 -7.21
N GLY A 11 -14.87 -12.66 -6.07
CA GLY A 11 -15.49 -13.08 -4.82
C GLY A 11 -15.22 -12.12 -3.68
N SER A 12 -15.97 -12.33 -2.60
CA SER A 12 -16.02 -11.49 -1.40
C SER A 12 -14.67 -10.95 -0.91
N SER A 13 -14.73 -9.83 -0.20
CA SER A 13 -13.58 -9.24 0.48
C SER A 13 -12.82 -10.27 1.33
N ILE A 14 -11.49 -10.15 1.34
CA ILE A 14 -10.65 -10.80 2.33
C ILE A 14 -10.68 -9.93 3.58
N VAL A 15 -10.76 -10.52 4.77
CA VAL A 15 -10.76 -9.77 6.03
C VAL A 15 -9.58 -10.25 6.85
N HIS A 16 -8.70 -9.33 7.25
CA HIS A 16 -7.66 -9.65 8.22
C HIS A 16 -8.34 -10.01 9.54
N LYS A 17 -8.16 -11.25 10.00
CA LYS A 17 -9.00 -11.84 11.05
C LYS A 17 -8.92 -11.08 12.37
N ASP A 18 -7.73 -10.61 12.74
CA ASP A 18 -7.49 -10.01 14.05
C ASP A 18 -7.86 -8.52 14.04
N SER A 19 -7.47 -7.79 13.00
CA SER A 19 -7.78 -6.36 12.90
C SER A 19 -9.17 -6.07 12.33
N GLY A 20 -9.81 -7.03 11.66
CA GLY A 20 -11.04 -6.82 10.91
C GLY A 20 -10.88 -5.95 9.67
N PHE A 21 -9.65 -5.60 9.26
CA PHE A 21 -9.39 -4.78 8.08
C PHE A 21 -9.88 -5.52 6.83
N VAL A 22 -10.70 -4.84 6.02
CA VAL A 22 -11.37 -5.44 4.87
C VAL A 22 -10.61 -5.07 3.60
N PHE A 23 -10.25 -6.08 2.81
CA PHE A 23 -9.62 -5.99 1.50
C PHE A 23 -10.60 -6.46 0.42
N PRO A 24 -11.37 -5.56 -0.23
CA PRO A 24 -12.26 -5.91 -1.33
C PRO A 24 -11.52 -6.59 -2.49
N ALA A 25 -12.22 -7.37 -3.32
CA ALA A 25 -11.61 -7.90 -4.54
C ALA A 25 -11.37 -6.79 -5.60
N GLU A 26 -12.24 -5.78 -5.61
CA GLU A 26 -12.15 -4.60 -6.46
C GLU A 26 -12.50 -3.35 -5.64
N ILE A 27 -11.76 -2.26 -5.82
CA ILE A 27 -11.99 -0.99 -5.13
C ILE A 27 -11.32 0.15 -5.91
N ALA A 28 -12.05 1.25 -6.15
CA ALA A 28 -11.53 2.41 -6.90
C ALA A 28 -10.85 2.06 -8.25
N GLY A 29 -11.39 1.07 -8.97
CA GLY A 29 -10.81 0.58 -10.23
C GLY A 29 -9.57 -0.30 -10.08
N PHE A 30 -9.07 -0.50 -8.87
CA PHE A 30 -8.00 -1.46 -8.57
C PHE A 30 -8.58 -2.86 -8.39
N THR A 31 -7.88 -3.85 -8.93
CA THR A 31 -8.15 -5.27 -8.71
C THR A 31 -7.12 -5.83 -7.75
N ARG A 32 -7.59 -6.54 -6.72
CA ARG A 32 -6.72 -7.21 -5.75
C ARG A 32 -5.90 -8.32 -6.42
N GLN A 33 -4.59 -8.29 -6.26
CA GLN A 33 -3.70 -9.40 -6.60
C GLN A 33 -3.58 -10.35 -5.38
N CYS A 34 -3.71 -11.65 -5.61
CA CYS A 34 -3.46 -12.65 -4.57
C CYS A 34 -1.95 -12.86 -4.41
N GLU A 35 -1.25 -11.93 -3.77
CA GLU A 35 0.07 -12.18 -3.20
C GLU A 35 -0.08 -12.42 -1.71
N MET A 36 -0.08 -13.68 -1.27
CA MET A 36 0.12 -14.04 0.14
C MET A 36 1.61 -14.29 0.35
N THR A 37 2.36 -13.24 0.69
CA THR A 37 3.72 -13.42 1.21
C THR A 37 3.68 -13.22 2.71
N THR A 38 3.53 -14.32 3.45
CA THR A 38 3.99 -14.40 4.83
C THR A 38 5.50 -14.17 4.83
N ASP A 39 5.95 -13.00 5.27
CA ASP A 39 7.34 -12.81 5.65
C ASP A 39 7.55 -13.13 7.15
N PHE A 40 8.82 -13.30 7.52
CA PHE A 40 9.35 -14.24 8.50
C PHE A 40 9.03 -14.00 9.99
N SER A 41 7.87 -13.42 10.34
CA SER A 41 7.43 -13.21 11.74
C SER A 41 6.03 -13.77 12.05
N GLY A 42 5.22 -14.11 11.04
CA GLY A 42 3.87 -14.65 11.23
C GLY A 42 2.78 -13.63 11.57
N ASN A 43 3.09 -12.32 11.59
CA ASN A 43 2.16 -11.24 11.99
C ASN A 43 1.87 -10.18 10.91
N ASN A 44 2.41 -10.33 9.70
CA ASN A 44 2.27 -9.35 8.62
C ASN A 44 1.27 -9.86 7.57
N PHE A 45 0.22 -9.07 7.31
CA PHE A 45 -0.75 -9.37 6.26
C PHE A 45 -0.63 -8.34 5.12
N GLU A 46 -0.01 -8.75 4.01
CA GLU A 46 0.17 -7.94 2.80
C GLU A 46 -0.85 -8.33 1.73
N ILE A 47 -1.43 -7.33 1.06
CA ILE A 47 -2.30 -7.51 -0.10
C ILE A 47 -1.90 -6.52 -1.19
N GLY A 48 -1.65 -7.05 -2.39
CA GLY A 48 -1.42 -6.26 -3.60
C GLY A 48 -2.73 -5.85 -4.28
N TYR A 49 -2.71 -4.70 -4.94
CA TYR A 49 -3.76 -4.16 -5.80
C TYR A 49 -3.09 -3.59 -7.05
N VAL A 50 -3.72 -3.81 -8.20
CA VAL A 50 -3.27 -3.21 -9.46
C VAL A 50 -4.39 -2.53 -10.19
N ARG A 51 -4.05 -1.43 -10.85
CA ARG A 51 -4.91 -0.76 -11.83
C ARG A 51 -4.07 -0.46 -13.06
N THR A 52 -4.61 -0.76 -14.24
CA THR A 52 -3.96 -0.43 -15.51
C THR A 52 -4.51 0.90 -16.01
N VAL A 53 -3.62 1.82 -16.41
CA VAL A 53 -3.93 3.10 -17.05
C VAL A 53 -2.98 3.27 -18.23
N ASP A 54 -3.51 3.54 -19.43
CA ASP A 54 -2.72 3.71 -20.66
C ASP A 54 -1.61 2.66 -20.86
N ASP A 55 -1.98 1.37 -20.73
CA ASP A 55 -1.09 0.20 -20.81
C ASP A 55 0.02 0.12 -19.75
N HIS A 56 -0.01 0.98 -18.73
CA HIS A 56 0.90 0.97 -17.58
C HIS A 56 0.20 0.51 -16.30
N GLU A 57 0.93 -0.20 -15.44
CA GLU A 57 0.41 -0.67 -14.17
C GLU A 57 0.74 0.31 -13.03
N ILE A 58 -0.27 0.61 -12.22
CA ILE A 58 -0.13 1.23 -10.91
C ILE A 58 -0.20 0.10 -9.89
N ASP A 59 0.92 -0.20 -9.26
CA ASP A 59 1.05 -1.20 -8.22
C ASP A 59 0.83 -0.56 -6.85
N VAL A 60 -0.04 -1.16 -6.03
CA VAL A 60 -0.24 -0.77 -4.63
C VAL A 60 -0.17 -1.99 -3.74
N ARG A 61 0.62 -1.90 -2.66
CA ARG A 61 0.70 -2.91 -1.61
C ARG A 61 0.21 -2.31 -0.31
N ILE A 62 -0.76 -2.96 0.29
CA ILE A 62 -1.29 -2.58 1.60
C ILE A 62 -0.90 -3.66 2.60
N VAL A 63 -0.16 -3.28 3.63
CA VAL A 63 0.23 -4.17 4.73
C VAL A 63 -0.50 -3.72 5.98
N VAL A 64 -1.11 -4.65 6.71
CA VAL A 64 -1.61 -4.42 8.06
C VAL A 64 -0.73 -5.21 9.03
N VAL A 65 -0.20 -4.52 10.03
CA VAL A 65 0.75 -5.07 11.00
C VAL A 65 0.48 -4.49 12.38
N HIS A 66 0.75 -5.27 13.42
CA HIS A 66 0.85 -4.78 14.78
C HIS A 66 2.34 -4.80 15.18
N LEU A 67 2.94 -3.61 15.35
CA LEU A 67 4.23 -3.49 16.04
C LEU A 67 4.01 -2.66 17.29
N GLU A 68 4.36 -3.22 18.44
CA GLU A 68 4.21 -2.53 19.71
C GLU A 68 5.14 -1.30 19.77
N ASP A 69 4.62 -0.20 20.33
CA ASP A 69 5.37 1.01 20.72
C ASP A 69 6.08 1.79 19.61
N LEU A 70 5.62 1.70 18.36
CA LEU A 70 6.18 2.47 17.25
C LEU A 70 5.12 3.41 16.64
N ASP A 71 5.45 4.69 16.53
CA ASP A 71 4.62 5.66 15.80
C ASP A 71 4.76 5.48 14.27
N ALA A 72 3.84 6.10 13.50
CA ALA A 72 3.84 6.05 12.04
C ALA A 72 5.20 6.42 11.41
N LYS A 73 5.93 7.37 11.99
CA LYS A 73 7.24 7.80 11.48
C LYS A 73 8.31 6.72 11.69
N ASN A 74 8.32 6.06 12.84
CA ASN A 74 9.26 4.97 13.11
C ASN A 74 8.94 3.76 12.22
N HIS A 75 7.66 3.45 11.99
CA HIS A 75 7.24 2.44 11.01
C HIS A 75 7.80 2.74 9.62
N TYR A 76 7.67 4.00 9.20
CA TYR A 76 8.18 4.48 7.94
C TYR A 76 9.71 4.33 7.82
N ILE A 77 10.46 4.75 8.85
CA ILE A 77 11.94 4.69 8.87
C ILE A 77 12.45 3.25 8.74
N ILE A 78 11.77 2.28 9.36
CA ILE A 78 12.18 0.86 9.32
C ILE A 78 12.07 0.28 7.90
N ILE A 79 11.03 0.65 7.15
CA ILE A 79 10.73 0.05 5.83
C ILE A 79 11.37 0.80 4.68
N LYS A 80 11.60 2.11 4.83
CA LYS A 80 12.20 2.95 3.79
C LYS A 80 13.46 2.34 3.14
N PRO A 81 14.45 1.78 3.87
CA PRO A 81 15.65 1.22 3.24
C PRO A 81 15.36 0.04 2.30
N ASP A 82 14.44 -0.85 2.68
CA ASP A 82 14.05 -1.99 1.84
C ASP A 82 13.37 -1.49 0.56
N LEU A 83 12.43 -0.53 0.68
CA LEU A 83 11.75 0.05 -0.47
C LEU A 83 12.72 0.73 -1.44
N LEU A 84 13.62 1.58 -0.92
CA LEU A 84 14.60 2.30 -1.75
C LEU A 84 15.54 1.34 -2.48
N SER A 85 15.88 0.18 -1.88
CA SER A 85 16.77 -0.80 -2.50
C SER A 85 16.21 -1.47 -3.76
N ARG A 86 14.88 -1.36 -3.99
CA ARG A 86 14.20 -1.93 -5.17
C ARG A 86 14.38 -1.07 -6.43
N TYR A 87 14.89 0.15 -6.28
CA TYR A 87 15.07 1.10 -7.38
C TYR A 87 16.53 1.56 -7.45
N SER A 88 17.09 1.62 -8.65
CA SER A 88 18.35 2.31 -8.88
C SER A 88 18.15 3.82 -8.86
N SER A 89 19.19 4.59 -8.53
CA SER A 89 19.15 6.06 -8.50
C SER A 89 18.06 6.64 -7.57
N ALA A 90 17.63 5.86 -6.57
CA ALA A 90 16.51 6.24 -5.71
C ALA A 90 16.77 7.58 -5.02
N SER A 91 15.83 8.51 -5.13
CA SER A 91 15.93 9.86 -4.59
C SER A 91 14.64 10.28 -3.89
N VAL A 92 14.78 11.12 -2.88
CA VAL A 92 13.67 11.60 -2.07
C VAL A 92 13.14 12.90 -2.67
N LEU A 93 11.85 12.93 -3.00
CA LEU A 93 11.16 14.14 -3.42
C LEU A 93 10.56 14.90 -2.22
N SER A 94 9.89 14.17 -1.32
CA SER A 94 9.30 14.74 -0.12
C SER A 94 9.19 13.68 0.99
N GLU A 95 9.29 14.12 2.24
CA GLU A 95 9.04 13.30 3.43
C GLU A 95 8.43 14.17 4.53
N GLY A 96 7.40 13.66 5.21
CA GLY A 96 6.79 14.41 6.29
C GLY A 96 5.49 13.80 6.81
N ASP A 97 4.91 14.49 7.77
CA ASP A 97 3.58 14.16 8.29
C ASP A 97 2.56 14.24 7.15
N TYR A 98 1.71 13.23 7.06
CA TYR A 98 0.70 13.10 6.02
C TYR A 98 -0.69 13.30 6.62
N PHE A 99 -1.49 14.14 5.98
CA PHE A 99 -2.88 14.34 6.37
C PHE A 99 -3.78 13.35 5.65
N VAL A 100 -4.35 12.39 6.38
CA VAL A 100 -5.36 11.48 5.84
C VAL A 100 -6.69 12.21 5.76
N SER A 101 -7.11 12.57 4.56
CA SER A 101 -8.39 13.24 4.33
C SER A 101 -9.56 12.44 4.94
N GLY A 102 -10.46 13.14 5.62
CA GLY A 102 -11.59 12.51 6.32
C GLY A 102 -11.26 11.78 7.62
N ARG A 103 -9.97 11.61 7.96
CA ARG A 103 -9.49 10.89 9.17
C ARG A 103 -8.38 11.66 9.90
N PRO A 104 -8.67 12.86 10.44
CA PRO A 104 -7.70 13.64 11.20
C PRO A 104 -7.27 12.97 12.52
N ASP A 105 -7.96 11.91 12.92
CA ASP A 105 -7.64 11.06 14.07
C ASP A 105 -6.45 10.13 13.82
N ILE A 106 -6.07 9.87 12.56
CA ILE A 106 -4.97 8.98 12.21
C ILE A 106 -3.68 9.79 12.07
N ALA A 107 -2.66 9.43 12.84
CA ALA A 107 -1.30 9.91 12.60
C ALA A 107 -0.72 9.15 11.40
N ALA A 108 -0.18 9.88 10.43
CA ALA A 108 0.44 9.28 9.26
C ALA A 108 1.71 10.02 8.85
N TYR A 109 2.63 9.28 8.20
CA TYR A 109 3.88 9.79 7.69
C TYR A 109 4.09 9.25 6.27
N GLN A 110 4.42 10.13 5.32
CA GLN A 110 4.60 9.77 3.92
C GLN A 110 5.98 10.18 3.41
N GLY A 111 6.54 9.33 2.55
CA GLY A 111 7.63 9.66 1.65
C GLY A 111 7.21 9.46 0.20
N ILE A 112 7.66 10.37 -0.66
CA ILE A 112 7.54 10.29 -2.12
C ILE A 112 8.94 10.30 -2.71
N PHE A 113 9.15 9.42 -3.68
CA PHE A 113 10.46 9.12 -4.22
C PHE A 113 10.43 8.91 -5.72
N ASP A 114 11.60 9.11 -6.32
CA ASP A 114 11.89 8.76 -7.70
C ASP A 114 12.97 7.69 -7.72
N GLY A 115 12.96 6.87 -8.76
CA GLY A 115 14.05 5.95 -9.04
C GLY A 115 13.80 5.19 -10.32
N ASP A 116 14.81 4.46 -10.77
CA ASP A 116 14.73 3.69 -12.00
C ASP A 116 14.52 2.21 -11.68
N LYS A 117 13.62 1.56 -12.42
CA LYS A 117 13.43 0.10 -12.44
C LYS A 117 13.48 -0.36 -13.89
N ASP A 118 14.38 -1.29 -14.20
CA ASP A 118 14.61 -1.79 -15.56
C ASP A 118 14.88 -0.66 -16.59
N SER A 119 15.60 0.39 -16.15
CA SER A 119 15.91 1.61 -16.94
C SER A 119 14.70 2.48 -17.31
N ILE A 120 13.53 2.23 -16.71
CA ILE A 120 12.36 3.09 -16.80
C ILE A 120 12.34 3.97 -15.54
N PRO A 121 12.03 5.28 -15.63
CA PRO A 121 11.79 6.13 -14.46
C PRO A 121 10.46 5.81 -13.78
N TRP A 122 10.47 5.66 -12.46
CA TRP A 122 9.30 5.38 -11.63
C TRP A 122 9.13 6.45 -10.54
N HIS A 123 7.87 6.72 -10.24
CA HIS A 123 7.47 7.34 -8.98
C HIS A 123 7.02 6.24 -8.03
N PHE A 124 7.40 6.36 -6.77
CA PHE A 124 6.90 5.48 -5.72
C PHE A 124 6.77 6.21 -4.39
N SER A 125 5.91 5.71 -3.52
CA SER A 125 5.64 6.30 -2.22
C SER A 125 5.49 5.22 -1.15
N LEU A 126 5.75 5.64 0.10
CA LEU A 126 5.47 4.86 1.29
C LEU A 126 4.70 5.74 2.26
N THR A 127 3.47 5.35 2.57
CA THR A 127 2.64 5.96 3.60
C THR A 127 2.47 4.98 4.75
N ALA A 128 2.93 5.35 5.95
CA ALA A 128 2.63 4.65 7.18
C ALA A 128 1.51 5.37 7.93
N MET A 129 0.56 4.60 8.47
CA MET A 129 -0.61 5.09 9.20
C MET A 129 -0.74 4.32 10.51
N ASP A 130 -0.95 5.05 11.60
CA ASP A 130 -1.13 4.51 12.94
C ASP A 130 -2.62 4.60 13.35
N TYR A 131 -3.27 3.43 13.51
CA TYR A 131 -4.65 3.30 14.00
C TYR A 131 -4.71 3.03 15.52
N GLY A 132 -3.62 3.27 16.24
CA GLY A 132 -3.45 3.17 17.68
C GLY A 132 -3.06 1.78 18.20
N TYR A 133 -3.62 0.72 17.62
CA TYR A 133 -3.18 -0.66 17.91
C TYR A 133 -2.66 -1.35 16.65
N TRP A 134 -3.28 -1.09 15.50
CA TRP A 134 -2.79 -1.59 14.22
C TRP A 134 -2.14 -0.46 13.44
N ASP A 135 -1.11 -0.79 12.67
CA ASP A 135 -0.53 0.07 11.66
C ASP A 135 -0.90 -0.45 10.28
N ALA A 136 -1.12 0.48 9.36
CA ALA A 136 -1.18 0.16 7.94
C ALA A 136 -0.04 0.83 7.20
N ARG A 137 0.50 0.13 6.22
CA ARG A 137 1.45 0.68 5.26
C ARG A 137 0.85 0.59 3.88
N LEU A 138 0.94 1.67 3.13
CA LEU A 138 0.62 1.72 1.72
C LEU A 138 1.90 2.04 0.97
N VAL A 139 2.33 1.10 0.12
CA VAL A 139 3.39 1.33 -0.85
C VAL A 139 2.73 1.42 -2.21
N ALA A 140 2.96 2.50 -2.94
CA ALA A 140 2.49 2.66 -4.31
C ALA A 140 3.67 2.89 -5.25
N SER A 141 3.58 2.37 -6.47
CA SER A 141 4.58 2.59 -7.51
C SER A 141 3.98 2.56 -8.90
N TYR A 142 4.45 3.45 -9.77
CA TYR A 142 4.02 3.57 -11.16
C TYR A 142 5.11 4.26 -12.02
N PRO A 143 5.13 4.04 -13.33
CA PRO A 143 6.02 4.78 -14.25
C PRO A 143 5.73 6.28 -14.22
N GLN A 144 6.77 7.13 -14.27
CA GLN A 144 6.58 8.59 -14.18
C GLN A 144 5.75 9.17 -15.34
N GLU A 145 5.68 8.48 -16.48
CA GLU A 145 4.92 8.94 -17.64
C GLU A 145 3.40 9.02 -17.40
N ILE A 146 2.86 8.27 -16.43
CA ILE A 146 1.45 8.28 -16.05
C ILE A 146 1.19 9.01 -14.71
N ASP A 147 2.10 9.89 -14.27
CA ASP A 147 2.07 10.49 -12.92
C ASP A 147 0.71 11.12 -12.55
N ALA A 148 0.14 11.96 -13.41
CA ALA A 148 -1.11 12.64 -13.12
C ALA A 148 -2.27 11.65 -12.90
N ASP A 149 -2.44 10.69 -13.80
CA ASP A 149 -3.51 9.70 -13.71
C ASP A 149 -3.30 8.72 -12.56
N ALA A 150 -2.04 8.38 -12.27
CA ALA A 150 -1.69 7.53 -11.15
C ALA A 150 -1.97 8.22 -9.81
N GLN A 151 -1.62 9.50 -9.66
CA GLN A 151 -1.94 10.27 -8.46
C GLN A 151 -3.46 10.37 -8.24
N GLU A 152 -4.24 10.61 -9.30
CA GLU A 152 -5.70 10.61 -9.22
C GLU A 152 -6.24 9.25 -8.75
N ALA A 153 -5.80 8.15 -9.36
CA ALA A 153 -6.20 6.80 -8.98
C ALA A 153 -5.84 6.47 -7.52
N LEU A 154 -4.66 6.90 -7.04
CA LEU A 154 -4.23 6.69 -5.66
C LEU A 154 -5.08 7.49 -4.66
N MET A 155 -5.49 8.71 -5.01
CA MET A 155 -6.41 9.49 -4.17
C MET A 155 -7.79 8.83 -4.07
N GLU A 156 -8.31 8.28 -5.17
CA GLU A 156 -9.56 7.50 -5.17
C GLU A 156 -9.44 6.27 -4.28
N LEU A 157 -8.31 5.55 -4.35
CA LEU A 157 -8.03 4.38 -3.53
C LEU A 157 -8.00 4.71 -2.04
N ILE A 158 -7.23 5.73 -1.64
CA ILE A 158 -7.14 6.18 -0.23
C ILE A 158 -8.53 6.57 0.28
N THR A 159 -9.29 7.33 -0.51
CA THR A 159 -10.66 7.74 -0.17
C THR A 159 -11.59 6.52 -0.01
N ALA A 160 -11.42 5.49 -0.85
CA ALA A 160 -12.24 4.29 -0.77
C ALA A 160 -11.90 3.40 0.44
N PHE A 161 -10.69 3.51 1.01
CA PHE A 161 -10.27 2.82 2.23
C PHE A 161 -10.45 3.64 3.52
N GLN A 162 -10.76 4.95 3.45
CA GLN A 162 -10.81 5.83 4.62
C GLN A 162 -11.80 5.40 5.73
N TRP A 163 -12.80 4.58 5.39
CA TRP A 163 -13.81 4.07 6.33
C TRP A 163 -13.30 2.94 7.23
N GLN A 164 -12.12 2.37 6.96
CA GLN A 164 -11.56 1.29 7.75
C GLN A 164 -11.25 1.77 9.17
N VAL A 165 -11.76 1.04 10.16
CA VAL A 165 -11.42 1.22 11.57
C VAL A 165 -11.03 -0.15 12.12
N PRO A 166 -9.72 -0.48 12.10
CA PRO A 166 -9.22 -1.73 12.65
C PRO A 166 -9.66 -1.91 14.11
N LYS A 167 -10.15 -3.09 14.45
CA LYS A 167 -10.52 -3.45 15.82
C LYS A 167 -9.27 -3.82 16.60
N LYS A 168 -9.25 -3.46 17.88
CA LYS A 168 -8.29 -3.98 18.85
C LYS A 168 -8.57 -5.46 19.12
#